data_AF-A0A9P4HCL3-F1
#
_entry.id   AF-A0A9P4HCL3-F1
#
_cell.length_a   1.000
_cell.length_b   1.000
_cell.length_c   1.000
_cell.angle_alpha   90.00
_cell.angle_beta   90.00
_cell.angle_gamma   90.00
#
_symmetry.space_group_name_H-M   'P 1'
#
loop_
_entity.id
_entity.type
_entity.pdbx_description
1 polymer ?
#
loop_
_entity_poly.entity_id
_entity_poly.type
_entity_poly.pdbx_seq_one_letter_code
_entity_poly.pdbx_strand_id
1 'polypeptide(L)'
;AYEIAKANHETFCMLEGLYAVPRIYNTLFHRTKTFVTTVQDLVAATFKHAPLQWAGAAMYIVDFSVNILISKELGFERFLHSQRESIYWILDNALLRICLDQWEVPASNFLWDEATQPLRRGLTTALKELPRWSERDKRGMPEMNHYYEESAMVLMEHYFEKTRKFLGQSLRVFEIWRTVRMSGIGQLPNELANVILEDVFTFEKLPMGDLRQLYLSKG
;
A
#
# COMPACT_ATOMS: atom_id res chain seq x y z
N ALA A 1 -29.72 -35.53 -15.24
CA ALA A 1 -28.39 -35.34 -14.62
C ALA A 1 -27.95 -33.87 -14.68
N TYR A 2 -27.87 -33.26 -15.87
CA TYR A 2 -27.48 -31.85 -16.04
C TYR A 2 -28.38 -30.84 -15.30
N GLU A 3 -29.71 -30.99 -15.39
CA GLU A 3 -30.63 -30.05 -14.73
C GLU A 3 -30.60 -30.14 -13.20
N ILE A 4 -30.37 -31.34 -12.65
CA ILE A 4 -30.21 -31.55 -11.21
C ILE A 4 -28.90 -30.91 -10.74
N ALA A 5 -27.81 -31.05 -11.51
CA ALA A 5 -26.54 -30.39 -11.20
C ALA A 5 -26.67 -28.86 -11.25
N LYS A 6 -27.40 -28.31 -12.22
CA LYS A 6 -27.67 -26.87 -12.34
C LYS A 6 -28.51 -26.36 -11.16
N ALA A 7 -29.60 -27.02 -10.83
CA ALA A 7 -30.47 -26.65 -9.70
C ALA A 7 -29.74 -26.74 -8.34
N ASN A 8 -28.90 -27.76 -8.16
CA ASN A 8 -28.06 -27.90 -6.97
C ASN A 8 -27.01 -26.78 -6.88
N HIS A 9 -26.43 -26.38 -8.02
CA HIS A 9 -25.49 -25.26 -8.08
C HIS A 9 -26.15 -23.92 -7.75
N GLU A 10 -27.33 -23.65 -8.32
CA GLU A 10 -28.11 -22.44 -8.02
C GLU A 10 -28.50 -22.37 -6.53
N THR A 11 -28.94 -23.50 -5.97
CA THR A 11 -29.27 -23.62 -4.54
C THR A 11 -28.04 -23.41 -3.65
N PHE A 12 -26.89 -23.98 -4.02
CA PHE A 12 -25.63 -23.76 -3.33
C PHE A 12 -25.21 -22.28 -3.36
N CYS A 13 -25.25 -21.63 -4.54
CA CYS A 13 -24.95 -20.21 -4.68
C CYS A 13 -25.88 -19.32 -3.86
N MET A 14 -27.15 -19.72 -3.71
CA MET A 14 -28.12 -19.02 -2.87
C MET A 14 -27.83 -19.19 -1.38
N LEU A 15 -27.57 -20.43 -0.92
CA LEU A 15 -27.25 -20.73 0.49
C LEU A 15 -25.95 -20.07 0.94
N GLU A 16 -24.94 -20.03 0.07
CA GLU A 16 -23.65 -19.38 0.34
C GLU A 16 -23.68 -17.85 0.13
N GLY A 17 -24.80 -17.30 -0.37
CA GLY A 17 -24.97 -15.87 -0.60
C GLY A 17 -24.09 -15.30 -1.72
N LEU A 18 -23.61 -16.14 -2.65
CA LEU A 18 -22.66 -15.76 -3.70
C LEU A 18 -23.24 -14.73 -4.68
N TYR A 19 -24.56 -14.73 -4.89
CA TYR A 19 -25.24 -13.72 -5.71
C TYR A 19 -25.10 -12.28 -5.19
N ALA A 20 -24.86 -12.11 -3.89
CA ALA A 20 -24.65 -10.79 -3.30
C ALA A 20 -23.22 -10.25 -3.53
N VAL A 21 -22.25 -11.12 -3.82
CA VAL A 21 -20.81 -10.78 -3.90
C VAL A 21 -20.55 -9.66 -4.93
N PRO A 22 -21.04 -9.71 -6.19
CA PRO A 22 -20.79 -8.64 -7.15
C PRO A 22 -21.33 -7.28 -6.69
N ARG A 23 -22.48 -7.26 -6.02
CA ARG A 23 -23.09 -6.02 -5.49
C ARG A 23 -22.29 -5.45 -4.32
N ILE A 24 -21.86 -6.32 -3.39
CA ILE A 24 -21.03 -5.93 -2.25
C ILE A 24 -19.69 -5.41 -2.76
N TYR A 25 -19.06 -6.12 -3.70
CA TYR A 25 -17.82 -5.68 -4.35
C TYR A 25 -17.96 -4.29 -4.98
N ASN A 26 -18.96 -4.07 -5.84
CA ASN A 26 -19.15 -2.77 -6.49
C ASN A 26 -19.34 -1.65 -5.46
N THR A 27 -20.11 -1.91 -4.41
CA THR A 27 -20.33 -0.94 -3.33
C THR A 27 -19.02 -0.64 -2.60
N LEU A 28 -18.27 -1.68 -2.22
CA LEU A 28 -16.98 -1.54 -1.55
C LEU A 28 -15.99 -0.78 -2.43
N PHE A 29 -15.87 -1.13 -3.71
CA PHE A 29 -14.97 -0.49 -4.67
C PHE A 29 -15.22 1.03 -4.77
N HIS A 30 -16.47 1.45 -4.92
CA HIS A 30 -16.82 2.88 -4.95
C HIS A 30 -16.57 3.58 -3.61
N ARG A 31 -16.86 2.91 -2.49
CA ARG A 31 -16.58 3.44 -1.15
C ARG A 31 -15.09 3.57 -0.90
N THR A 32 -14.27 2.62 -1.34
CA THR A 32 -12.80 2.68 -1.26
C THR A 32 -12.27 3.89 -2.03
N LYS A 33 -12.78 4.16 -3.24
CA LYS A 33 -12.41 5.36 -4.01
C LYS A 33 -12.76 6.65 -3.27
N THR A 34 -13.98 6.74 -2.74
CA THR A 34 -14.44 7.92 -1.99
C THR A 34 -13.60 8.11 -0.71
N PHE A 35 -13.30 7.01 -0.03
CA PHE A 35 -12.50 6.98 1.17
C PHE A 35 -11.07 7.48 0.91
N VAL A 36 -10.39 6.98 -0.12
CA VAL A 36 -9.01 7.44 -0.41
C VAL A 36 -8.96 8.92 -0.78
N THR A 37 -9.95 9.45 -1.50
CA THR A 37 -10.06 10.89 -1.76
C THR A 37 -10.24 11.67 -0.45
N THR A 38 -11.09 11.19 0.45
CA THR A 38 -11.30 11.83 1.76
C THR A 38 -10.02 11.83 2.60
N VAL A 39 -9.24 10.74 2.58
CA VAL A 39 -7.95 10.68 3.27
C VAL A 39 -6.93 11.63 2.63
N GLN A 40 -6.92 11.77 1.30
CA GLN A 40 -6.07 12.75 0.62
C GLN A 40 -6.39 14.19 1.06
N ASP A 41 -7.67 14.54 1.13
CA ASP A 41 -8.10 15.85 1.63
C ASP A 41 -7.68 16.07 3.10
N LEU A 42 -7.84 15.03 3.94
CA LEU A 42 -7.41 15.07 5.34
C LEU A 42 -5.89 15.24 5.46
N VAL A 43 -5.11 14.54 4.64
CA VAL A 43 -3.65 14.66 4.58
C VAL A 43 -3.26 16.07 4.18
N ALA A 44 -3.88 16.65 3.15
CA ALA A 44 -3.60 18.02 2.71
C ALA A 44 -3.93 19.05 3.81
N ALA A 45 -5.06 18.89 4.49
CA ALA A 45 -5.42 19.73 5.64
C ALA A 45 -4.44 19.56 6.81
N THR A 46 -4.07 18.32 7.14
CA THR A 46 -3.11 18.03 8.22
C THR A 46 -1.75 18.63 7.90
N PHE A 47 -1.28 18.48 6.67
CA PHE A 47 0.01 19.04 6.24
C PHE A 47 0.07 20.56 6.40
N LYS A 48 -1.04 21.26 6.10
CA LYS A 48 -1.13 22.72 6.25
C LYS A 48 -0.94 23.20 7.70
N HIS A 49 -1.38 22.41 8.68
CA HIS A 49 -1.41 22.81 10.10
C HIS A 49 -0.33 22.13 10.94
N ALA A 50 0.06 20.91 10.59
CA ALA A 50 1.04 20.07 11.27
C ALA A 50 1.83 19.22 10.24
N PRO A 51 2.82 19.81 9.55
CA PRO A 51 3.55 19.16 8.46
C PRO A 51 4.24 17.84 8.81
N LEU A 52 4.53 17.56 10.09
CA LEU A 52 5.16 16.29 10.50
C LEU A 52 4.14 15.18 10.81
N GLN A 53 2.84 15.49 10.79
CA GLN A 53 1.78 14.56 11.22
C GLN A 53 0.96 13.99 10.06
N TRP A 54 1.26 14.36 8.81
CA TRP A 54 0.52 13.90 7.63
C TRP A 54 0.48 12.37 7.54
N ALA A 55 1.55 11.68 7.95
CA ALA A 55 1.63 10.22 7.90
C ALA A 55 0.64 9.56 8.86
N GLY A 56 0.27 10.23 9.95
CA GLY A 56 -0.80 9.77 10.84
C GLY A 56 -2.17 9.80 10.16
N ALA A 57 -2.44 10.79 9.30
CA ALA A 57 -3.65 10.81 8.49
C ALA A 57 -3.59 9.77 7.36
N ALA A 58 -2.45 9.63 6.69
CA ALA A 58 -2.26 8.65 5.63
C ALA A 58 -2.37 7.20 6.14
N MET A 59 -2.07 6.95 7.42
CA MET A 59 -2.22 5.65 8.08
C MET A 59 -3.64 5.10 8.02
N TYR A 60 -4.67 5.95 7.91
CA TYR A 60 -6.05 5.47 7.72
C TYR A 60 -6.22 4.57 6.49
N ILE A 61 -5.39 4.72 5.45
CA ILE A 61 -5.41 3.83 4.28
C ILE A 61 -4.96 2.40 4.66
N VAL A 62 -3.96 2.28 5.53
CA VAL A 62 -3.48 0.98 6.05
C VAL A 62 -4.46 0.42 7.07
N ASP A 63 -5.04 1.28 7.91
CA ASP A 63 -6.04 0.83 8.89
C ASP A 63 -7.32 0.35 8.20
N PHE A 64 -7.69 0.93 7.05
CA PHE A 64 -8.81 0.45 6.25
C PHE A 64 -8.57 -0.97 5.74
N SER A 65 -7.38 -1.27 5.21
CA SER A 65 -7.09 -2.66 4.78
C SER A 65 -7.09 -3.63 5.95
N VAL A 66 -6.55 -3.25 7.10
CA VAL A 66 -6.48 -4.12 8.28
C VAL A 66 -7.87 -4.36 8.90
N ASN A 67 -8.65 -3.30 9.10
CA ASN A 67 -9.86 -3.37 9.92
C ASN A 67 -11.13 -3.62 9.11
N ILE A 68 -11.19 -3.13 7.86
CA ILE A 68 -12.38 -3.26 7.02
C ILE A 68 -12.27 -4.48 6.11
N LEU A 69 -11.16 -4.61 5.36
CA LEU A 69 -11.04 -5.70 4.39
C LEU A 69 -10.91 -7.08 5.05
N ILE A 70 -10.38 -7.15 6.27
CA ILE A 70 -10.25 -8.41 7.01
C ILE A 70 -11.46 -8.68 7.92
N SER A 71 -12.47 -7.80 7.92
CA SER A 71 -13.68 -8.02 8.71
C SER A 71 -14.43 -9.27 8.24
N LYS A 72 -14.82 -10.12 9.20
CA LYS A 72 -15.66 -11.30 8.94
C LYS A 72 -17.01 -10.92 8.32
N GLU A 73 -17.53 -9.76 8.67
CA GLU A 73 -18.85 -9.30 8.20
C GLU A 73 -18.83 -8.94 6.70
N LEU A 74 -17.67 -8.53 6.20
CA LEU A 74 -17.50 -8.17 4.80
C LEU A 74 -17.39 -9.41 3.90
N GLY A 75 -16.78 -10.50 4.42
CA GLY A 75 -16.53 -11.71 3.65
C GLY A 75 -15.63 -11.46 2.44
N PHE A 76 -14.60 -10.63 2.59
CA PHE A 76 -13.68 -10.23 1.51
C PHE A 76 -12.99 -11.44 0.87
N GLU A 77 -12.79 -12.51 1.64
CA GLU A 77 -12.27 -13.81 1.20
C GLU A 77 -13.18 -14.56 0.21
N ARG A 78 -14.36 -14.03 -0.09
CA ARG A 78 -15.29 -14.57 -1.09
C ARG A 78 -15.18 -13.87 -2.44
N PHE A 79 -14.41 -12.78 -2.52
CA PHE A 79 -14.27 -11.99 -3.75
C PHE A 79 -13.29 -12.68 -4.70
N LEU A 80 -13.46 -12.46 -6.00
CA LEU A 80 -12.48 -12.91 -6.99
C LEU A 80 -11.12 -12.27 -6.73
N HIS A 81 -10.05 -12.95 -7.13
CA HIS A 81 -8.69 -12.45 -6.97
C HIS A 81 -8.52 -11.04 -7.57
N SER A 82 -8.92 -10.86 -8.84
CA SER A 82 -8.87 -9.57 -9.53
C SER A 82 -9.67 -8.46 -8.85
N GLN A 83 -10.76 -8.80 -8.17
CA GLN A 83 -11.55 -7.84 -7.39
C GLN A 83 -10.78 -7.38 -6.15
N ARG A 84 -10.14 -8.30 -5.43
CA ARG A 84 -9.31 -7.96 -4.26
C ARG A 84 -8.09 -7.15 -4.67
N GLU A 85 -7.39 -7.58 -5.72
CA GLU A 85 -6.26 -6.87 -6.29
C GLU A 85 -6.63 -5.44 -6.66
N SER A 86 -7.78 -5.22 -7.29
CA SER A 86 -8.22 -3.87 -7.67
C SER A 86 -8.38 -2.95 -6.45
N ILE A 87 -8.86 -3.47 -5.32
CA ILE A 87 -9.06 -2.70 -4.09
C ILE A 87 -7.71 -2.41 -3.43
N TYR A 88 -6.84 -3.42 -3.30
CA TYR A 88 -5.49 -3.21 -2.78
C TYR A 88 -4.68 -2.26 -3.65
N TRP A 89 -4.84 -2.32 -4.97
CA TRP A 89 -4.21 -1.42 -5.91
C TRP A 89 -4.67 0.03 -5.71
N ILE A 90 -5.97 0.27 -5.46
CA ILE A 90 -6.47 1.62 -5.14
C ILE A 90 -5.80 2.15 -3.87
N LEU A 91 -5.73 1.33 -2.82
CA LEU A 91 -5.15 1.72 -1.54
C LEU A 91 -3.63 1.98 -1.67
N ASP A 92 -2.88 1.08 -2.29
CA ASP A 92 -1.43 1.23 -2.48
C ASP A 92 -1.11 2.43 -3.37
N ASN A 93 -1.83 2.61 -4.47
CA ASN A 93 -1.63 3.76 -5.36
C ASN A 93 -1.94 5.09 -4.65
N ALA A 94 -3.03 5.15 -3.89
CA ALA A 94 -3.37 6.36 -3.13
C ALA A 94 -2.31 6.70 -2.09
N LEU A 95 -1.83 5.70 -1.33
CA LEU A 95 -0.81 5.91 -0.31
C LEU A 95 0.55 6.27 -0.94
N LEU A 96 0.92 5.61 -2.03
CA LEU A 96 2.13 5.93 -2.79
C LEU A 96 2.10 7.38 -3.29
N ARG A 97 0.98 7.83 -3.86
CA ARG A 97 0.83 9.22 -4.32
C ARG A 97 0.98 10.21 -3.18
N ILE A 98 0.33 9.96 -2.05
CA ILE A 98 0.50 10.79 -0.84
C ILE A 98 2.00 10.86 -0.47
N CYS A 99 2.67 9.72 -0.37
CA CYS A 99 4.09 9.68 -0.02
C CYS A 99 4.97 10.44 -1.03
N LEU A 100 4.69 10.32 -2.34
CA LEU A 100 5.40 11.05 -3.39
C LEU A 100 5.15 12.56 -3.32
N ASP A 101 3.89 12.97 -3.12
CA ASP A 101 3.53 14.39 -2.97
C ASP A 101 4.28 15.01 -1.79
N GLN A 102 4.46 14.27 -0.69
CA GLN A 102 5.17 14.75 0.50
C GLN A 102 6.69 14.76 0.33
N TRP A 103 7.25 13.79 -0.40
CA TRP A 103 8.68 13.71 -0.71
C TRP A 103 9.17 14.86 -1.60
N GLU A 104 8.31 15.36 -2.48
CA GLU A 104 8.64 16.49 -3.34
C GLU A 104 8.64 17.83 -2.61
N VAL A 105 8.11 17.90 -1.39
CA VAL A 105 8.14 19.12 -0.59
C VAL A 105 9.53 19.28 0.06
N PRO A 106 10.32 20.31 -0.28
CA PRO A 106 11.70 20.45 0.21
C PRO A 106 11.82 20.50 1.74
N ALA A 107 10.80 21.03 2.43
CA ALA A 107 10.78 21.11 3.89
C ALA A 107 10.60 19.74 4.57
N SER A 108 9.88 18.81 3.93
CA SER A 108 9.66 17.45 4.46
C SER A 108 10.92 16.60 4.40
N ASN A 109 11.83 16.91 3.48
CA ASN A 109 13.06 16.16 3.24
C ASN A 109 14.10 16.30 4.36
N PHE A 110 13.92 17.22 5.32
CA PHE A 110 14.84 17.34 6.46
C PHE A 110 14.50 16.40 7.63
N LEU A 111 13.26 15.91 7.69
CA LEU A 111 12.72 15.08 8.78
C LEU A 111 11.95 13.89 8.22
N TRP A 112 12.36 13.39 7.07
CA TRP A 112 11.64 12.33 6.34
C TRP A 112 11.55 11.03 7.14
N ASP A 113 12.61 10.70 7.90
CA ASP A 113 12.65 9.56 8.80
C ASP A 113 11.59 9.63 9.91
N GLU A 114 11.46 10.79 10.56
CA GLU A 114 10.48 11.04 11.61
C GLU A 114 9.06 11.10 11.02
N ALA A 115 8.88 11.86 9.95
CA ALA A 115 7.58 12.06 9.31
C ALA A 115 6.98 10.74 8.79
N THR A 116 7.79 9.84 8.22
CA THR A 116 7.29 8.55 7.68
C THR A 116 7.21 7.42 8.71
N GLN A 117 7.71 7.64 9.94
CA GLN A 117 7.77 6.60 10.96
C GLN A 117 6.41 5.95 11.28
N PRO A 118 5.28 6.69 11.40
CA PRO A 118 3.98 6.08 11.65
C PRO A 118 3.58 5.08 10.57
N LEU A 119 3.74 5.46 9.29
CA LEU A 119 3.42 4.61 8.13
C LEU A 119 4.28 3.35 8.10
N ARG A 120 5.60 3.50 8.29
CA ARG A 120 6.53 2.36 8.29
C ARG A 120 6.20 1.35 9.38
N ARG A 121 5.88 1.82 10.59
CA ARG A 121 5.46 0.96 11.71
C ARG A 121 4.13 0.28 11.41
N GLY A 122 3.14 1.03 10.93
CA GLY A 122 1.83 0.51 10.58
C GLY A 122 1.88 -0.59 9.51
N LEU A 123 2.60 -0.34 8.41
CA LEU A 123 2.81 -1.33 7.35
C LEU A 123 3.53 -2.57 7.87
N THR A 124 4.58 -2.41 8.68
CA THR A 124 5.31 -3.55 9.25
C THR A 124 4.43 -4.39 10.18
N THR A 125 3.58 -3.75 10.98
CA THR A 125 2.60 -4.45 11.83
C THR A 125 1.57 -5.20 10.98
N ALA A 126 1.02 -4.55 9.95
CA ALA A 126 0.07 -5.19 9.03
C ALA A 126 0.69 -6.40 8.31
N LEU A 127 1.95 -6.30 7.86
CA LEU A 127 2.66 -7.40 7.21
C LEU A 127 2.79 -8.63 8.11
N LYS A 128 2.96 -8.44 9.43
CA LYS A 128 3.04 -9.55 10.39
C LYS A 128 1.72 -10.31 10.53
N GLU A 129 0.59 -9.65 10.27
CA GLU A 129 -0.74 -10.26 10.33
C GLU A 129 -1.14 -10.97 9.02
N LEU A 130 -0.46 -10.69 7.90
CA LEU A 130 -0.78 -11.29 6.59
C LEU A 130 -0.81 -12.83 6.58
N PRO A 131 0.12 -13.57 7.22
CA PRO A 131 0.02 -15.03 7.27
C PRO A 131 -1.31 -15.50 7.89
N ARG A 132 -1.75 -14.83 8.96
CA ARG A 132 -3.00 -15.14 9.64
C ARG A 132 -4.23 -14.83 8.77
N TRP A 133 -4.17 -13.75 7.98
CA TRP A 133 -5.23 -13.40 7.05
C TRP A 133 -5.31 -14.43 5.91
N SER A 134 -4.16 -14.80 5.35
CA SER A 134 -4.03 -15.88 4.36
C SER A 134 -4.62 -17.21 4.85
N GLU A 135 -4.35 -17.61 6.10
CA GLU A 135 -4.99 -18.79 6.69
C GLU A 135 -6.50 -18.66 6.85
N ARG A 136 -7.02 -17.46 7.13
CA ARG A 136 -8.48 -17.24 7.18
C ARG A 136 -9.08 -17.41 5.78
N ASP A 137 -8.43 -16.88 4.75
CA ASP A 137 -8.88 -17.02 3.36
C ASP A 137 -8.97 -18.50 2.95
N LYS A 138 -7.95 -19.31 3.30
CA LYS A 138 -7.96 -20.77 3.05
C LYS A 138 -9.13 -21.49 3.73
N ARG A 139 -9.50 -21.08 4.95
CA ARG A 139 -10.61 -21.70 5.71
C ARG A 139 -11.99 -21.29 5.19
N GLY A 140 -12.11 -20.16 4.48
CA GLY A 140 -13.38 -19.61 4.04
C GLY A 140 -14.06 -20.38 2.91
N MET A 141 -13.32 -21.13 2.09
CA MET A 141 -13.86 -21.91 0.95
C MET A 141 -13.04 -23.19 0.70
N PRO A 142 -13.24 -24.27 1.48
CA PRO A 142 -12.45 -25.50 1.38
C PRO A 142 -12.61 -26.23 0.03
N GLU A 143 -13.74 -26.03 -0.67
CA GLU A 143 -14.06 -26.70 -1.94
C GLU A 143 -13.31 -26.10 -3.15
N MET A 144 -12.72 -24.91 -3.01
CA MET A 144 -11.96 -24.21 -4.06
C MET A 144 -10.46 -24.07 -3.74
N ASN A 145 -9.96 -24.89 -2.81
CA ASN A 145 -8.65 -24.76 -2.16
C ASN A 145 -7.46 -24.48 -3.09
N HIS A 146 -7.34 -25.15 -4.25
CA HIS A 146 -6.18 -24.96 -5.15
C HIS A 146 -6.08 -23.56 -5.76
N TYR A 147 -7.19 -22.87 -6.01
CA TYR A 147 -7.16 -21.49 -6.55
C TYR A 147 -6.84 -20.45 -5.47
N TYR A 148 -7.03 -20.78 -4.19
CA TYR A 148 -6.87 -19.83 -3.09
C TYR A 148 -5.49 -19.87 -2.42
N GLU A 149 -4.74 -20.96 -2.51
CA GLU A 149 -3.35 -20.99 -2.00
C GLU A 149 -2.42 -20.03 -2.75
N GLU A 150 -2.55 -19.97 -4.07
CA GLU A 150 -1.81 -19.04 -4.92
C GLU A 150 -2.24 -17.59 -4.62
N SER A 151 -3.54 -17.32 -4.52
CA SER A 151 -4.07 -15.99 -4.17
C SER A 151 -3.56 -15.48 -2.80
N ALA A 152 -3.38 -16.38 -1.83
CA ALA A 152 -2.88 -16.02 -0.51
C ALA A 152 -1.41 -15.59 -0.56
N MET A 153 -0.56 -16.29 -1.32
CA MET A 153 0.84 -15.93 -1.49
C MET A 153 1.01 -14.64 -2.29
N VAL A 154 0.21 -14.45 -3.33
CA VAL A 154 0.20 -13.23 -4.16
C VAL A 154 -0.19 -12.00 -3.31
N LEU A 155 -1.19 -12.13 -2.41
CA LEU A 155 -1.51 -11.07 -1.45
C LEU A 155 -0.33 -10.73 -0.54
N MET A 156 0.39 -11.76 -0.06
CA MET A 156 1.54 -11.57 0.82
C MET A 156 2.70 -10.85 0.14
N GLU A 157 2.96 -11.14 -1.13
CA GLU A 157 3.98 -10.44 -1.92
C GLU A 157 3.58 -9.00 -2.24
N HIS A 158 2.36 -8.79 -2.73
CA HIS A 158 1.96 -7.52 -3.33
C HIS A 158 1.31 -6.51 -2.37
N TYR A 159 1.06 -6.87 -1.10
CA TYR A 159 0.44 -5.96 -0.13
C TYR A 159 1.26 -4.66 0.02
N PHE A 160 0.70 -3.53 -0.42
CA PHE A 160 1.38 -2.22 -0.44
C PHE A 160 2.80 -2.27 -1.03
N GLU A 161 3.06 -3.13 -2.01
CA GLU A 161 4.41 -3.34 -2.54
C GLU A 161 5.05 -2.05 -3.03
N LYS A 162 4.33 -1.23 -3.81
CA LYS A 162 4.90 -0.01 -4.39
C LYS A 162 5.21 1.01 -3.32
N THR A 163 4.28 1.24 -2.38
CA THR A 163 4.50 2.15 -1.25
C THR A 163 5.67 1.67 -0.39
N ARG A 164 5.74 0.37 -0.06
CA ARG A 164 6.84 -0.18 0.76
C ARG A 164 8.19 0.00 0.08
N LYS A 165 8.28 -0.31 -1.21
CA LYS A 165 9.49 -0.11 -2.00
C LYS A 165 9.91 1.36 -2.02
N PHE A 166 8.96 2.27 -2.23
CA PHE A 166 9.20 3.71 -2.21
C PHE A 166 9.70 4.19 -0.86
N LEU A 167 9.03 3.82 0.24
CA LEU A 167 9.43 4.21 1.60
C LEU A 167 10.84 3.70 1.94
N GLY A 168 11.18 2.47 1.53
CA GLY A 168 12.52 1.93 1.73
C GLY A 168 13.59 2.70 0.95
N GLN A 169 13.35 2.96 -0.34
CA GLN A 169 14.30 3.68 -1.19
C GLN A 169 14.46 5.15 -0.79
N SER A 170 13.35 5.87 -0.58
CA SER A 170 13.35 7.28 -0.18
C SER A 170 14.02 7.49 1.17
N LEU A 171 13.79 6.59 2.14
CA LEU A 171 14.48 6.64 3.43
C LEU A 171 15.99 6.45 3.25
N ARG A 172 16.41 5.48 2.44
CA ARG A 172 17.83 5.24 2.22
C ARG A 172 18.52 6.42 1.54
N VAL A 173 17.86 7.02 0.54
CA VAL A 173 18.31 8.26 -0.11
C VAL A 173 18.43 9.39 0.90
N PHE A 174 17.43 9.58 1.76
CA PHE A 174 17.46 10.58 2.83
C PHE A 174 18.63 10.37 3.80
N GLU A 175 18.89 9.13 4.25
CA GLU A 175 19.98 8.80 5.17
C GLU A 175 21.35 9.14 4.59
N ILE A 176 21.58 8.78 3.32
CA ILE A 176 22.84 9.08 2.62
C ILE A 176 23.00 10.59 2.50
N TRP A 177 21.96 11.30 2.08
CA TRP A 177 21.99 12.75 1.92
C TRP A 177 22.27 13.47 3.24
N ARG A 178 21.60 13.05 4.32
CA ARG A 178 21.85 13.53 5.68
C ARG A 178 23.31 13.28 6.08
N THR A 179 23.85 12.10 5.80
CA THR A 179 25.23 11.72 6.13
C THR A 179 26.25 12.58 5.38
N VAL A 180 26.10 12.73 4.05
CA VAL A 180 27.01 13.54 3.23
C VAL A 180 27.02 15.00 3.69
N ARG A 181 25.84 15.57 3.99
CA ARG A 181 25.74 16.95 4.50
C ARG A 181 26.38 17.12 5.88
N MET A 182 26.18 16.17 6.79
CA MET A 182 26.74 16.23 8.14
C MET A 182 28.25 16.02 8.14
N SER A 183 28.76 15.08 7.35
CA SER A 183 30.20 14.80 7.22
C SER A 183 30.97 15.97 6.61
N GLY A 184 30.30 16.83 5.85
CA GLY A 184 30.91 18.03 5.28
C GLY A 184 31.05 19.21 6.25
N ILE A 185 30.34 19.26 7.38
CA ILE A 185 30.27 20.43 8.31
C ILE A 185 30.18 21.78 7.55
N GLY A 186 29.44 21.82 6.43
CA GLY A 186 29.32 23.01 5.58
C GLY A 186 30.55 23.37 4.71
N GLN A 187 31.60 22.54 4.70
CA GLN A 187 32.83 22.75 3.93
C GLN A 187 32.89 21.97 2.62
N LEU A 188 31.97 21.02 2.38
CA LEU A 188 31.93 20.27 1.13
C LEU A 188 31.18 21.11 0.06
N PRO A 189 31.82 21.50 -1.05
CA PRO A 189 31.15 22.14 -2.19
C PRO A 189 30.00 21.26 -2.70
N ASN A 190 28.93 21.89 -3.18
CA ASN A 190 27.74 21.17 -3.65
C ASN A 190 28.06 20.22 -4.82
N GLU A 191 29.03 20.57 -5.65
CA GLU A 191 29.48 19.77 -6.79
C GLU A 191 30.09 18.44 -6.31
N LEU A 192 30.94 18.49 -5.28
CA LEU A 192 31.55 17.29 -4.69
C LEU A 192 30.53 16.46 -3.91
N ALA A 193 29.60 17.12 -3.21
CA ALA A 193 28.48 16.43 -2.57
C ALA A 193 27.65 15.63 -3.58
N ASN A 194 27.32 16.24 -4.72
CA ASN A 194 26.53 15.60 -5.77
C ASN A 194 27.26 14.41 -6.39
N VAL A 195 28.56 14.52 -6.67
CA VAL A 195 29.37 13.40 -7.20
C VAL A 195 29.39 12.22 -6.21
N ILE A 196 29.62 12.48 -4.92
CA ILE A 196 29.59 11.43 -3.89
C ILE A 196 28.21 10.78 -3.82
N LEU A 197 27.14 11.57 -3.90
CA LEU A 197 25.77 11.03 -3.89
C LEU A 197 25.51 10.14 -5.11
N GLU A 198 25.92 10.56 -6.31
CA GLU A 198 25.79 9.77 -7.54
C GLU A 198 26.56 8.44 -7.44
N ASP A 199 27.81 8.47 -6.95
CA ASP A 199 28.62 7.25 -6.76
C ASP A 199 27.98 6.28 -5.76
N VAL A 200 27.54 6.79 -4.60
CA VAL A 200 26.88 5.97 -3.57
C VAL A 200 25.55 5.41 -4.08
N PHE A 201 24.75 6.21 -4.80
CA PHE A 201 23.49 5.74 -5.39
C PHE A 201 23.74 4.67 -6.45
N THR A 202 24.77 4.81 -7.27
CA THR A 202 25.18 3.77 -8.24
C THR A 202 25.56 2.48 -7.53
N PHE A 203 26.42 2.58 -6.51
CA PHE A 203 26.94 1.44 -5.77
C PHE A 203 25.83 0.67 -5.04
N GLU A 204 24.92 1.39 -4.37
CA GLU A 204 23.80 0.80 -3.64
C GLU A 204 22.59 0.44 -4.53
N LYS A 205 22.68 0.68 -5.84
CA LYS A 205 21.59 0.46 -6.81
C LYS A 205 20.30 1.21 -6.41
N LEU A 206 20.47 2.41 -5.89
CA LEU A 206 19.35 3.28 -5.53
C LEU A 206 18.83 4.02 -6.77
N PRO A 207 17.53 4.36 -6.79
CA PRO A 207 16.95 5.10 -7.89
C PRO A 207 17.63 6.46 -8.07
N MET A 208 18.09 6.72 -9.29
CA MET A 208 18.60 8.03 -9.69
C MET A 208 17.49 8.86 -10.33
N GLY A 209 17.54 10.17 -10.10
CA GLY A 209 16.59 11.12 -10.68
C GLY A 209 15.27 11.22 -9.93
N ASP A 210 14.21 11.57 -10.65
CA ASP A 210 12.88 11.87 -10.11
C ASP A 210 12.14 10.58 -9.71
N LEU A 211 11.98 10.36 -8.40
CA LEU A 211 11.26 9.20 -7.87
C LEU A 211 9.79 9.17 -8.31
N ARG A 212 9.12 10.32 -8.50
CA ARG A 212 7.74 10.32 -8.99
C ARG A 212 7.66 9.73 -10.38
N GLN A 213 8.56 10.11 -11.28
CA GLN A 213 8.60 9.55 -12.63
C GLN A 213 8.89 8.05 -12.62
N LEU A 214 9.75 7.58 -11.72
CA LEU A 214 10.03 6.15 -11.58
C LEU A 214 8.78 5.36 -11.16
N TYR A 215 8.08 5.84 -10.14
CA TYR A 215 6.97 5.13 -9.50
C TYR A 215 5.61 5.33 -10.18
N LEU A 216 5.41 6.46 -10.87
CA LEU A 216 4.20 6.79 -11.62
C LEU A 216 4.41 6.77 -13.15
N SER A 217 5.51 6.18 -13.63
CA SER A 217 5.85 6.13 -15.07
C SER A 217 4.63 5.74 -15.92
N LYS A 218 4.47 6.48 -17.02
CA LYS A 218 3.27 6.59 -17.86
C LYS A 218 2.63 5.23 -18.16
N GLY A 219 1.30 5.17 -17.98
CA GLY A 219 0.46 4.25 -18.76
C GLY A 219 0.51 4.56 -20.25
#